data_AF-A0A6M0A121-F1
#
_entry.id   AF-A0A6M0A121-F1
#
_cell.length_a   1.000
_cell.length_b   1.000
_cell.length_c   1.000
_cell.angle_alpha   90.00
_cell.angle_beta   90.00
_cell.angle_gamma   90.00
#
_symmetry.space_group_name_H-M   'P 1'
#
loop_
_entity.id
_entity.type
_entity.pdbx_description
1 polymer ?
#
loop_
_entity_poly.entity_id
_entity_poly.type
_entity_poly.pdbx_seq_one_letter_code
_entity_poly.pdbx_strand_id
1 'polypeptide(L)'
;MSTTLPSAQDQYMLELINRGRENPQAEANLYGIELNEGVRTKDTISTDAKQPLAFNLNLNTAAEDHTQYLLDNNKFTHTGEGGTNSKKRMQNAGYTFTNPSGNGENLAWLGTTGTPNFTSYVERNYENLFIDKGFPRRAHRVTLMNPNFQEIGISSLQGPFTSRGTTFNAVMSTQNFAYSAAGGPFITGVAYTDAVTNDDFYTVGEGIGGITVTAVDTANSANTFTTTTWDSGGYSLDVAAGATYDVTFSGDLDQDGQADDTATYQVTVGSENVKQDVVSDNLPPTEPEPPIEPEPPSDPDNFNIIYGSDKNDNLRGGVDNDAIYGEGGNDKLIGSKGNDILNGGNDNDILNGGNDNDILNGGNDNDILNGSKGNDILNGGTGNDELNGGRGNDILNGGTGNDELNGGIGNDTLIGVDITSAQPGYNEIDTLHGNADADLFILGDDSQVYYTGNGVKDYAQIDSFNGAEGDQIQLSGSASDYTLEENVSKLPKGTAIYHNDDLVGVVRNVINMDLNSSDFSFV
;
A
#
# COMPACT_ATOMS: atom_id res chain seq x y z
N MET A 1 -7.63 -4.60 36.02
CA MET A 1 -7.48 -3.24 35.45
C MET A 1 -7.96 -3.33 34.02
N SER A 2 -8.62 -2.30 33.49
CA SER A 2 -8.90 -2.27 32.05
C SER A 2 -7.55 -2.14 31.33
N THR A 3 -7.29 -2.98 30.34
CA THR A 3 -6.11 -2.86 29.50
C THR A 3 -6.32 -1.74 28.49
N THR A 4 -5.30 -0.91 28.29
CA THR A 4 -5.33 0.18 27.30
C THR A 4 -5.12 -0.37 25.90
N LEU A 5 -6.05 -0.04 24.99
CA LEU A 5 -5.91 -0.32 23.56
C LEU A 5 -5.01 0.74 22.90
N PRO A 6 -4.19 0.38 21.91
CA PRO A 6 -3.41 1.37 21.17
C PRO A 6 -4.32 2.36 20.45
N SER A 7 -3.93 3.64 20.43
CA SER A 7 -4.55 4.64 19.55
C SER A 7 -4.07 4.49 18.10
N ALA A 8 -4.72 5.15 17.15
CA ALA A 8 -4.24 5.22 15.76
C ALA A 8 -2.81 5.80 15.66
N GLN A 9 -2.46 6.77 16.51
CA GLN A 9 -1.09 7.29 16.58
C GLN A 9 -0.09 6.29 17.16
N ASP A 10 -0.51 5.47 18.12
CA ASP A 10 0.33 4.40 18.65
C ASP A 10 0.57 3.32 17.58
N GLN A 11 -0.47 2.98 16.81
CA GLN A 11 -0.35 2.08 15.66
C GLN A 11 0.60 2.65 14.62
N TYR A 12 0.44 3.91 14.23
CA TYR A 12 1.34 4.57 13.27
C TYR A 12 2.81 4.57 13.74
N MET A 13 3.04 4.83 15.03
CA MET A 13 4.37 4.70 15.62
C MET A 13 4.90 3.26 15.53
N LEU A 14 4.07 2.23 15.72
CA LEU A 14 4.49 0.84 15.56
C LEU A 14 4.88 0.54 14.11
N GLU A 15 4.09 1.01 13.13
CA GLU A 15 4.36 0.79 11.71
C GLU A 15 5.68 1.43 11.28
N LEU A 16 5.96 2.65 11.74
CA LEU A 16 7.27 3.30 11.53
C LEU A 16 8.42 2.47 12.12
N ILE A 17 8.24 1.93 13.35
CA ILE A 17 9.24 1.09 14.00
C ILE A 17 9.45 -0.21 13.22
N ASN A 18 8.38 -0.86 12.77
CA ASN A 18 8.46 -2.15 12.07
C ASN A 18 9.05 -1.99 10.66
N ARG A 19 8.73 -0.92 9.92
CA ARG A 19 9.42 -0.55 8.66
C ARG A 19 10.93 -0.42 8.85
N GLY A 20 11.32 0.30 9.91
CA GLY A 20 12.73 0.45 10.26
C GLY A 20 13.41 -0.86 10.67
N ARG A 21 12.67 -1.80 11.26
CA ARG A 21 13.17 -3.11 11.68
C ARG A 21 13.31 -4.08 10.50
N GLU A 22 12.39 -4.01 9.55
CA GLU A 22 12.41 -4.79 8.31
C GLU A 22 13.60 -4.43 7.44
N ASN A 23 13.87 -3.13 7.24
CA ASN A 23 15.01 -2.67 6.47
C ASN A 23 15.81 -1.56 7.19
N PRO A 24 16.66 -1.90 8.17
CA PRO A 24 17.40 -0.93 8.97
C PRO A 24 18.28 0.02 8.17
N GLN A 25 18.88 -0.47 7.07
CA GLN A 25 19.75 0.36 6.25
C GLN A 25 18.96 1.32 5.37
N ALA A 26 17.85 0.88 4.77
CA ALA A 26 16.97 1.78 4.01
C ALA A 26 16.39 2.87 4.92
N GLU A 27 15.98 2.52 6.14
CA GLU A 27 15.48 3.50 7.11
C GLU A 27 16.56 4.53 7.51
N ALA A 28 17.81 4.11 7.65
CA ALA A 28 18.92 5.04 7.86
C ALA A 28 19.15 5.98 6.67
N ASN A 29 19.05 5.45 5.45
CA ASN A 29 19.18 6.22 4.21
C ASN A 29 18.05 7.26 4.09
N LEU A 30 16.81 6.90 4.45
CA LEU A 30 15.65 7.79 4.45
C LEU A 30 15.91 9.07 5.25
N TYR A 31 16.59 8.95 6.40
CA TYR A 31 16.95 10.10 7.24
C TYR A 31 18.34 10.70 6.97
N GLY A 32 19.04 10.25 5.92
CA GLY A 32 20.35 10.75 5.54
C GLY A 32 21.42 10.56 6.62
N ILE A 33 21.44 9.39 7.26
CA ILE A 33 22.43 9.01 8.28
C ILE A 33 23.05 7.65 7.98
N GLU A 34 24.24 7.40 8.53
CA GLU A 34 24.77 6.04 8.55
C GLU A 34 24.06 5.23 9.65
N LEU A 35 23.69 3.97 9.37
CA LEU A 35 22.96 3.11 10.33
C LEU A 35 23.63 3.05 11.71
N ASN A 36 24.97 3.00 11.71
CA ASN A 36 25.78 2.96 12.93
C ASN A 36 26.38 4.33 13.34
N GLU A 37 25.90 5.44 12.76
CA GLU A 37 26.29 6.79 13.17
C GLU A 37 25.91 7.01 14.64
N GLY A 38 26.91 7.32 15.49
CA GLY A 38 26.69 7.58 16.92
C GLY A 38 26.50 6.33 17.79
N VAL A 39 26.45 5.13 17.20
CA VAL A 39 26.30 3.84 17.90
C VAL A 39 27.65 3.37 18.47
N ARG A 40 27.65 2.79 19.68
CA ARG A 40 28.88 2.25 20.27
C ARG A 40 29.29 0.98 19.53
N THR A 41 30.58 0.76 19.32
CA THR A 41 31.12 -0.42 18.61
C THR A 41 30.65 -1.78 19.12
N LYS A 42 30.30 -1.89 20.42
CA LYS A 42 29.80 -3.14 21.01
C LYS A 42 28.30 -3.38 20.77
N ASP A 43 27.58 -2.36 20.33
CA ASP A 43 26.14 -2.36 20.10
C ASP A 43 25.81 -2.11 18.62
N THR A 44 26.78 -2.40 17.73
CA THR A 44 26.62 -2.26 16.28
C THR A 44 25.34 -2.95 15.82
N ILE A 45 24.53 -2.21 15.08
CA ILE A 45 23.28 -2.66 14.52
C ILE A 45 23.59 -3.37 13.20
N SER A 46 23.15 -4.62 13.08
CA SER A 46 23.19 -5.37 11.81
C SER A 46 22.19 -4.80 10.81
N THR A 47 22.49 -4.92 9.52
CA THR A 47 21.58 -4.56 8.41
C THR A 47 20.48 -5.59 8.18
N ASP A 48 20.58 -6.79 8.74
CA ASP A 48 19.60 -7.87 8.55
C ASP A 48 18.19 -7.44 8.97
N ALA A 49 17.13 -8.00 8.39
CA ALA A 49 15.78 -7.76 8.90
C ALA A 49 15.64 -8.24 10.36
N LYS A 50 14.86 -7.52 11.16
CA LYS A 50 14.49 -7.91 12.53
C LYS A 50 13.01 -8.25 12.54
N GLN A 51 12.62 -9.26 13.32
CA GLN A 51 11.20 -9.61 13.46
C GLN A 51 10.34 -8.39 13.84
N PRO A 52 9.12 -8.28 13.31
CA PRO A 52 8.19 -7.22 13.69
C PRO A 52 7.84 -7.34 15.17
N LEU A 53 7.59 -6.20 15.80
CA LEU A 53 7.09 -6.14 17.17
C LEU A 53 5.57 -6.23 17.15
N ALA A 54 5.03 -7.07 18.04
CA ALA A 54 3.60 -7.18 18.27
C ALA A 54 3.18 -6.32 19.47
N PHE A 55 1.97 -5.76 19.45
CA PHE A 55 1.45 -5.03 20.59
C PHE A 55 1.14 -5.98 21.75
N ASN A 56 1.51 -5.58 22.96
CA ASN A 56 1.03 -6.21 24.18
C ASN A 56 0.26 -5.18 25.03
N LEU A 57 -1.01 -5.46 25.31
CA LEU A 57 -1.89 -4.51 25.98
C LEU A 57 -1.48 -4.19 27.43
N ASN A 58 -0.79 -5.10 28.12
CA ASN A 58 -0.22 -4.81 29.43
C ASN A 58 1.00 -3.87 29.31
N LEU A 59 1.81 -4.03 28.25
CA LEU A 59 2.90 -3.10 27.97
C LEU A 59 2.37 -1.72 27.56
N ASN A 60 1.28 -1.66 26.77
CA ASN A 60 0.58 -0.41 26.44
C ASN A 60 0.08 0.29 27.68
N THR A 61 -0.61 -0.43 28.57
CA THR A 61 -1.08 0.12 29.86
C THR A 61 0.09 0.70 30.67
N ALA A 62 1.22 -0.02 30.75
CA ALA A 62 2.41 0.48 31.43
C ALA A 62 3.06 1.70 30.74
N ALA A 63 2.92 1.82 29.42
CA ALA A 63 3.42 2.95 28.64
C ALA A 63 2.53 4.18 28.83
N GLU A 64 1.21 4.01 28.82
CA GLU A 64 0.24 5.07 29.05
C GLU A 64 0.35 5.64 30.47
N ASP A 65 0.35 4.78 31.50
CA ASP A 65 0.52 5.18 32.89
C ASP A 65 1.78 6.03 33.08
N HIS A 66 2.89 5.64 32.43
CA HIS A 66 4.14 6.38 32.52
C HIS A 66 4.09 7.69 31.74
N THR A 67 3.53 7.70 30.53
CA THR A 67 3.38 8.90 29.70
C THR A 67 2.53 9.95 30.42
N GLN A 68 1.41 9.53 31.01
CA GLN A 68 0.55 10.40 31.80
C GLN A 68 1.28 10.92 33.05
N TYR A 69 2.00 10.06 33.77
CA TYR A 69 2.81 10.47 34.91
C TYR A 69 3.85 11.54 34.54
N LEU A 70 4.51 11.42 33.39
CA LEU A 70 5.51 12.39 32.91
C LEU A 70 4.88 13.76 32.65
N LEU A 71 3.72 13.78 32.00
CA LEU A 71 2.94 15.00 31.74
C LEU A 71 2.48 15.65 33.05
N ASP A 72 1.78 14.90 33.90
CA ASP A 72 1.20 15.40 35.16
C ASP A 72 2.26 16.00 36.11
N ASN A 73 3.47 15.44 36.07
CA ASN A 73 4.54 15.83 36.97
C ASN A 73 5.59 16.75 36.33
N ASN A 74 5.43 17.12 35.05
CA ASN A 74 6.41 17.89 34.29
C ASN A 74 7.83 17.28 34.38
N LYS A 75 7.93 15.97 34.24
CA LYS A 75 9.20 15.21 34.26
C LYS A 75 9.46 14.55 32.92
N PHE A 76 10.73 14.43 32.55
CA PHE A 76 11.17 13.60 31.44
C PHE A 76 12.25 12.64 31.92
N THR A 77 11.84 11.42 32.29
CA THR A 77 12.69 10.45 33.01
C THR A 77 12.17 9.02 32.86
N HIS A 78 13.06 8.04 32.93
CA HIS A 78 12.72 6.61 32.98
C HIS A 78 12.15 6.16 34.36
N THR A 79 12.27 7.02 35.37
CA THR A 79 11.77 6.75 36.72
C THR A 79 10.30 7.18 36.85
N GLY A 80 9.40 6.20 36.97
CA GLY A 80 7.96 6.42 37.08
C GLY A 80 7.50 6.72 38.50
N GLU A 81 6.18 6.67 38.69
CA GLU A 81 5.54 6.84 40.00
C GLU A 81 6.15 5.90 41.06
N GLY A 82 6.31 6.40 42.29
CA GLY A 82 6.89 5.64 43.40
C GLY A 82 8.35 5.23 43.22
N GLY A 83 9.06 5.78 42.22
CA GLY A 83 10.46 5.41 41.92
C GLY A 83 10.59 4.15 41.08
N THR A 84 9.50 3.71 40.43
CA THR A 84 9.50 2.50 39.59
C THR A 84 10.40 2.64 38.36
N ASN A 85 11.01 1.54 37.92
CA ASN A 85 11.62 1.42 36.60
C ASN A 85 10.63 0.79 35.61
N SER A 86 10.96 0.80 34.31
CA SER A 86 10.09 0.27 33.24
C SER A 86 9.67 -1.18 33.50
N LYS A 87 10.61 -2.06 33.85
CA LYS A 87 10.32 -3.47 34.18
C LYS A 87 9.27 -3.60 35.28
N LYS A 88 9.37 -2.79 36.34
CA LYS A 88 8.41 -2.81 37.45
C LYS A 88 7.05 -2.25 37.04
N ARG A 89 7.01 -1.23 36.17
CA ARG A 89 5.75 -0.70 35.61
C ARG A 89 5.04 -1.75 34.76
N MET A 90 5.76 -2.41 33.85
CA MET A 90 5.25 -3.51 33.02
C MET A 90 4.66 -4.64 33.90
N GLN A 91 5.36 -5.03 34.97
CA GLN A 91 4.85 -6.03 35.93
C GLN A 91 3.61 -5.55 36.70
N ASN A 92 3.56 -4.27 37.08
CA ASN A 92 2.40 -3.71 37.76
C ASN A 92 1.17 -3.67 36.84
N ALA A 93 1.38 -3.48 35.54
CA ALA A 93 0.34 -3.57 34.51
C ALA A 93 -0.06 -5.02 34.16
N GLY A 94 0.57 -6.03 34.77
CA GLY A 94 0.23 -7.44 34.58
C GLY A 94 1.11 -8.22 33.62
N TYR A 95 2.12 -7.59 33.00
CA TYR A 95 3.05 -8.29 32.10
C TYR A 95 3.98 -9.23 32.87
N THR A 96 4.07 -10.49 32.42
CA THR A 96 4.85 -11.53 33.08
C THR A 96 6.10 -11.88 32.29
N PHE A 97 7.27 -11.53 32.80
CA PHE A 97 8.54 -11.88 32.14
C PHE A 97 8.86 -13.37 32.24
N THR A 98 9.11 -14.01 31.11
CA THR A 98 9.66 -15.38 31.02
C THR A 98 11.13 -15.37 30.66
N ASN A 99 11.84 -16.48 30.93
CA ASN A 99 13.26 -16.59 30.58
C ASN A 99 13.44 -17.12 29.14
N PRO A 100 14.33 -16.53 28.34
CA PRO A 100 15.20 -15.39 28.67
C PRO A 100 14.40 -14.07 28.77
N SER A 101 14.62 -13.30 29.85
CA SER A 101 13.93 -12.01 30.04
C SER A 101 14.82 -10.83 29.66
N GLY A 102 14.28 -9.92 28.87
CA GLY A 102 14.88 -8.64 28.51
C GLY A 102 13.80 -7.59 28.35
N ASN A 103 14.11 -6.33 28.69
CA ASN A 103 13.21 -5.21 28.49
C ASN A 103 13.97 -3.95 28.08
N GLY A 104 13.32 -3.08 27.33
CA GLY A 104 13.82 -1.78 26.89
C GLY A 104 12.81 -0.67 27.16
N GLU A 105 13.27 0.57 27.18
CA GLU A 105 12.39 1.74 27.22
C GLU A 105 12.98 2.89 26.42
N ASN A 106 12.18 3.46 25.53
CA ASN A 106 12.45 4.73 24.88
C ASN A 106 11.41 5.77 25.31
N LEU A 107 11.87 7.01 25.47
CA LEU A 107 11.03 8.16 25.78
C LEU A 107 11.34 9.26 24.78
N ALA A 108 10.30 9.90 24.25
CA ALA A 108 10.44 11.06 23.36
C ALA A 108 9.40 12.11 23.73
N TRP A 109 9.73 13.37 23.45
CA TRP A 109 8.74 14.43 23.44
C TRP A 109 9.15 15.56 22.51
N LEU A 110 8.14 16.14 21.88
CA LEU A 110 8.21 17.41 21.16
C LEU A 110 7.08 18.29 21.68
N GLY A 111 7.28 19.61 21.63
CA GLY A 111 6.26 20.53 22.08
C GLY A 111 6.37 21.90 21.44
N THR A 112 5.23 22.57 21.33
CA THR A 112 5.11 23.94 20.81
C THR A 112 4.27 24.79 21.76
N THR A 113 4.36 26.12 21.64
CA THR A 113 3.49 27.05 22.36
C THR A 113 2.13 27.24 21.65
N GLY A 114 2.03 26.81 20.39
CA GLY A 114 0.77 26.75 19.63
C GLY A 114 0.09 25.38 19.70
N THR A 115 -0.77 25.07 18.74
CA THR A 115 -1.43 23.76 18.61
C THR A 115 -0.51 22.80 17.86
N PRO A 116 -0.08 21.66 18.43
CA PRO A 116 0.69 20.65 17.70
C PRO A 116 -0.22 19.89 16.74
N ASN A 117 0.28 19.55 15.54
CA ASN A 117 -0.29 18.45 14.76
C ASN A 117 0.13 17.15 15.45
N PHE A 118 -0.84 16.34 15.89
CA PHE A 118 -0.55 15.15 16.69
C PHE A 118 0.32 14.15 15.93
N THR A 119 -0.15 13.73 14.75
CA THR A 119 0.47 12.70 13.92
C THR A 119 1.89 13.11 13.51
N SER A 120 2.08 14.34 13.01
CA SER A 120 3.42 14.81 12.62
C SER A 120 4.39 14.88 13.80
N TYR A 121 3.91 15.08 15.04
CA TYR A 121 4.77 15.09 16.22
C TYR A 121 5.11 13.68 16.69
N VAL A 122 4.22 12.71 16.49
CA VAL A 122 4.47 11.29 16.72
C VAL A 122 5.53 10.78 15.74
N GLU A 123 5.38 11.07 14.45
CA GLU A 123 6.39 10.78 13.42
C GLU A 123 7.75 11.39 13.80
N ARG A 124 7.80 12.68 14.11
CA ARG A 124 9.05 13.35 14.50
C ARG A 124 9.62 12.83 15.82
N ASN A 125 8.80 12.32 16.74
CA ASN A 125 9.30 11.63 17.93
C ASN A 125 10.01 10.33 17.54
N TYR A 126 9.45 9.55 16.62
CA TYR A 126 10.11 8.38 16.04
C TYR A 126 11.42 8.76 15.34
N GLU A 127 11.40 9.74 14.45
CA GLU A 127 12.60 10.23 13.75
C GLU A 127 13.71 10.58 14.74
N ASN A 128 13.39 11.30 15.82
CA ASN A 128 14.39 11.69 16.82
C ASN A 128 14.96 10.49 17.59
N LEU A 129 14.13 9.48 17.89
CA LEU A 129 14.57 8.24 18.53
C LEU A 129 15.44 7.40 17.60
N PHE A 130 15.09 7.36 16.31
CA PHE A 130 15.87 6.66 15.31
C PHE A 130 17.17 7.41 15.00
N ILE A 131 17.13 8.70 14.66
CA ILE A 131 18.30 9.51 14.29
C ILE A 131 19.27 9.73 15.47
N ASP A 132 18.77 9.91 16.70
CA ASP A 132 19.57 10.05 17.94
C ASP A 132 20.78 11.03 17.81
N LYS A 133 20.68 12.06 16.96
CA LYS A 133 21.78 13.01 16.68
C LYS A 133 22.00 13.94 17.87
N GLY A 134 23.25 14.00 18.35
CA GLY A 134 23.70 14.97 19.35
C GLY A 134 23.99 14.41 20.75
N PHE A 135 23.76 13.11 20.99
CA PHE A 135 24.08 12.48 22.29
C PHE A 135 24.80 11.13 22.10
N PRO A 136 26.09 11.14 21.71
CA PRO A 136 26.87 9.91 21.60
C PRO A 136 26.77 9.10 22.91
N ARG A 137 26.37 7.82 22.82
CA ARG A 137 26.10 6.83 23.88
C ARG A 137 24.62 6.64 24.30
N ARG A 138 23.65 7.34 23.72
CA ARG A 138 22.24 6.96 23.87
C ARG A 138 21.92 5.74 23.01
N ALA A 139 20.97 4.95 23.50
CA ALA A 139 20.72 3.58 23.07
C ALA A 139 19.34 3.44 22.41
N HIS A 140 18.75 4.54 21.92
CA HIS A 140 17.36 4.52 21.45
C HIS A 140 17.24 3.73 20.15
N ARG A 141 18.03 4.07 19.12
CA ARG A 141 18.14 3.27 17.88
C ARG A 141 18.55 1.83 18.17
N VAL A 142 19.50 1.63 19.08
CA VAL A 142 19.93 0.26 19.49
C VAL A 142 18.78 -0.52 20.11
N THR A 143 17.90 0.14 20.86
CA THR A 143 16.71 -0.47 21.49
C THR A 143 15.66 -0.78 20.44
N LEU A 144 15.38 0.15 19.51
CA LEU A 144 14.50 -0.03 18.36
C LEU A 144 14.93 -1.23 17.49
N MET A 145 16.25 -1.39 17.30
CA MET A 145 16.85 -2.39 16.42
C MET A 145 17.32 -3.66 17.13
N ASN A 146 16.98 -3.87 18.40
CA ASN A 146 17.37 -5.08 19.11
C ASN A 146 16.56 -6.28 18.58
N PRO A 147 17.22 -7.32 18.02
CA PRO A 147 16.55 -8.47 17.40
C PRO A 147 15.76 -9.33 18.39
N ASN A 148 16.09 -9.23 19.68
CA ASN A 148 15.50 -10.10 20.70
C ASN A 148 14.14 -9.59 21.21
N PHE A 149 13.77 -8.34 20.93
CA PHE A 149 12.43 -7.85 21.28
C PHE A 149 11.39 -8.42 20.32
N GLN A 150 10.28 -8.89 20.89
CA GLN A 150 9.13 -9.46 20.19
C GLN A 150 7.85 -8.67 20.47
N GLU A 151 7.75 -8.08 21.65
CA GLU A 151 6.55 -7.36 22.08
C GLU A 151 6.89 -5.91 22.41
N ILE A 152 5.93 -5.03 22.15
CA ILE A 152 6.03 -3.61 22.47
C ILE A 152 4.72 -3.10 23.08
N GLY A 153 4.86 -2.13 23.97
CA GLY A 153 3.78 -1.22 24.33
C GLY A 153 4.14 0.20 23.96
N ILE A 154 3.22 0.94 23.36
CA ILE A 154 3.39 2.33 22.93
C ILE A 154 2.25 3.15 23.52
N SER A 155 2.58 4.34 24.01
CA SER A 155 1.58 5.36 24.29
C SER A 155 2.13 6.73 23.93
N SER A 156 1.37 7.45 23.10
CA SER A 156 1.59 8.84 22.72
C SER A 156 0.42 9.67 23.23
N LEU A 157 0.69 10.66 24.09
CA LEU A 157 -0.34 11.51 24.67
C LEU A 157 -0.03 12.99 24.43
N GLN A 158 -1.09 13.76 24.18
CA GLN A 158 -1.02 15.22 24.20
C GLN A 158 -1.26 15.77 25.59
N GLY A 159 -0.42 16.69 26.03
CA GLY A 159 -0.65 17.38 27.29
C GLY A 159 0.28 18.56 27.53
N PRO A 160 -0.05 19.41 28.51
CA PRO A 160 0.84 20.49 28.92
C PRO A 160 2.11 19.91 29.55
N PHE A 161 3.26 20.38 29.09
CA PHE A 161 4.56 19.99 29.65
C PHE A 161 5.46 21.21 29.84
N THR A 162 5.87 21.45 31.07
CA THR A 162 6.71 22.60 31.44
C THR A 162 8.16 22.18 31.53
N SER A 163 8.97 22.69 30.61
CA SER A 163 10.42 22.45 30.58
C SER A 163 11.16 23.78 30.63
N ARG A 164 12.13 23.88 31.54
CA ARG A 164 12.98 25.08 31.71
C ARG A 164 12.18 26.40 31.83
N GLY A 165 11.01 26.35 32.47
CA GLY A 165 10.16 27.51 32.73
C GLY A 165 9.23 27.91 31.58
N THR A 166 9.18 27.14 30.49
CA THR A 166 8.20 27.33 29.40
C THR A 166 7.25 26.13 29.37
N THR A 167 5.95 26.40 29.30
CA THR A 167 4.92 25.37 29.12
C THR A 167 4.62 25.19 27.64
N PHE A 168 4.73 23.97 27.18
CA PHE A 168 4.45 23.55 25.80
C PHE A 168 3.19 22.69 25.78
N ASN A 169 2.44 22.77 24.68
CA ASN A 169 1.54 21.70 24.27
C ASN A 169 2.42 20.61 23.67
N ALA A 170 2.65 19.55 24.44
CA ALA A 170 3.60 18.51 24.10
C ALA A 170 2.90 17.24 23.62
N VAL A 171 3.58 16.54 22.73
CA VAL A 171 3.30 15.15 22.39
C VAL A 171 4.40 14.32 23.04
N MET A 172 4.03 13.60 24.10
CA MET A 172 4.92 12.76 24.90
C MET A 172 4.70 11.30 24.50
N SER A 173 5.78 10.55 24.26
CA SER A 173 5.69 9.14 23.88
C SER A 173 6.56 8.27 24.78
N THR A 174 6.00 7.15 25.24
CA THR A 174 6.72 6.05 25.92
C THR A 174 6.62 4.78 25.09
N GLN A 175 7.74 4.09 24.89
CA GLN A 175 7.83 2.78 24.24
C GLN A 175 8.45 1.76 25.20
N ASN A 176 7.76 0.65 25.43
CA ASN A 176 8.09 -0.41 26.37
C ASN A 176 8.36 -1.71 25.61
N PHE A 177 9.61 -2.15 25.52
CA PHE A 177 9.99 -3.33 24.73
C PHE A 177 10.21 -4.57 25.60
N ALA A 178 9.90 -5.77 25.10
CA ALA A 178 10.14 -7.03 25.80
C ALA A 178 10.48 -8.24 24.89
N TYR A 179 11.23 -9.22 25.43
CA TYR A 179 11.69 -10.44 24.73
C TYR A 179 10.61 -11.54 24.53
N SER A 180 9.32 -11.23 24.73
CA SER A 180 8.19 -12.15 24.89
C SER A 180 7.98 -12.78 26.28
N ALA A 181 6.71 -12.91 26.65
CA ALA A 181 6.17 -13.42 27.91
C ALA A 181 5.54 -14.82 27.80
N ALA A 182 6.11 -15.73 27.02
CA ALA A 182 5.58 -17.08 26.76
C ALA A 182 4.16 -17.10 26.16
N GLY A 183 4.13 -17.31 24.85
CA GLY A 183 2.91 -17.51 24.06
C GLY A 183 3.25 -18.23 22.76
N GLY A 184 4.37 -17.83 22.16
CA GLY A 184 4.77 -18.25 20.84
C GLY A 184 5.18 -17.00 20.07
N PRO A 185 5.58 -17.13 18.81
CA PRO A 185 5.61 -16.00 17.90
C PRO A 185 4.20 -15.46 17.66
N PHE A 186 4.11 -14.19 17.30
CA PHE A 186 2.86 -13.54 16.95
C PHE A 186 2.73 -13.42 15.43
N ILE A 187 1.50 -13.60 14.93
CA ILE A 187 1.09 -12.97 13.67
C ILE A 187 0.52 -11.61 14.07
N THR A 188 1.07 -10.54 13.52
CA THR A 188 0.69 -9.16 13.87
C THR A 188 0.59 -8.32 12.60
N GLY A 189 -0.20 -7.27 12.63
CA GLY A 189 -0.32 -6.36 11.49
C GLY A 189 -1.49 -5.43 11.68
N VAL A 190 -1.97 -4.89 10.57
CA VAL A 190 -3.06 -3.92 10.52
C VAL A 190 -4.06 -4.32 9.44
N ALA A 191 -5.35 -4.23 9.74
CA ALA A 191 -6.40 -4.11 8.74
C ALA A 191 -6.65 -2.63 8.48
N TYR A 192 -6.46 -2.16 7.25
CA TYR A 192 -6.62 -0.75 6.90
C TYR A 192 -7.13 -0.58 5.47
N THR A 193 -7.61 0.62 5.17
CA THR A 193 -7.98 1.04 3.81
C THR A 193 -6.96 2.07 3.32
N ASP A 194 -6.38 1.87 2.14
CA ASP A 194 -5.51 2.86 1.50
C ASP A 194 -6.31 3.65 0.46
N ALA A 195 -7.16 4.54 0.96
CA ALA A 195 -8.05 5.33 0.12
C ALA A 195 -7.38 6.58 -0.50
N VAL A 196 -6.09 6.84 -0.24
CA VAL A 196 -5.51 8.18 -0.47
C VAL A 196 -4.14 8.17 -1.16
N THR A 197 -3.31 7.13 -1.05
CA THR A 197 -1.91 7.21 -1.51
C THR A 197 -1.37 6.01 -2.30
N ASN A 198 -2.06 4.86 -2.29
CA ASN A 198 -1.53 3.59 -2.81
C ASN A 198 -0.06 3.37 -2.36
N ASP A 199 0.21 3.73 -1.10
CA ASP A 199 1.42 3.35 -0.40
C ASP A 199 1.02 2.25 0.58
N ASP A 200 1.62 1.05 0.47
CA ASP A 200 1.35 -0.11 1.34
C ASP A 200 1.80 0.14 2.82
N PHE A 201 1.57 1.33 3.35
CA PHE A 201 2.00 1.85 4.63
C PHE A 201 0.89 2.63 5.31
N TYR A 202 0.32 2.01 6.35
CA TYR A 202 -0.68 2.60 7.24
C TYR A 202 -0.45 4.08 7.61
N THR A 203 -1.49 4.88 7.41
CA THR A 203 -1.62 6.25 7.89
C THR A 203 -2.70 6.36 8.97
N VAL A 204 -2.53 7.35 9.86
CA VAL A 204 -3.49 7.61 10.96
C VAL A 204 -4.86 7.93 10.40
N GLY A 205 -5.82 7.04 10.66
CA GLY A 205 -7.23 7.21 10.27
C GLY A 205 -7.76 6.09 9.38
N GLU A 206 -6.87 5.26 8.84
CA GLU A 206 -7.20 4.20 7.87
C GLU A 206 -7.57 2.86 8.52
N GLY A 207 -7.31 2.71 9.82
CA GLY A 207 -7.48 1.45 10.51
C GLY A 207 -8.93 0.99 10.60
N ILE A 208 -9.17 -0.28 10.26
CA ILE A 208 -10.49 -0.92 10.28
C ILE A 208 -10.62 -1.76 11.55
N GLY A 209 -11.42 -1.26 12.49
CA GLY A 209 -11.70 -1.95 13.75
C GLY A 209 -12.79 -3.01 13.62
N GLY A 210 -12.73 -4.03 14.47
CA GLY A 210 -13.79 -5.05 14.55
C GLY A 210 -13.64 -6.22 13.57
N ILE A 211 -12.59 -6.26 12.75
CA ILE A 211 -12.30 -7.37 11.84
C ILE A 211 -11.87 -8.59 12.65
N THR A 212 -12.53 -9.72 12.42
CA THR A 212 -12.17 -10.99 13.04
C THR A 212 -11.02 -11.63 12.27
N VAL A 213 -9.90 -11.83 12.95
CA VAL A 213 -8.69 -12.48 12.39
C VAL A 213 -8.58 -13.88 12.96
N THR A 214 -8.64 -14.89 12.09
CA THR A 214 -8.57 -16.31 12.48
C THR A 214 -7.41 -16.99 11.79
N ALA A 215 -6.48 -17.57 12.54
CA ALA A 215 -5.40 -18.40 12.01
C ALA A 215 -5.70 -19.88 12.27
N VAL A 216 -5.79 -20.68 11.20
CA VAL A 216 -6.02 -22.13 11.25
C VAL A 216 -4.76 -22.85 10.78
N ASP A 217 -4.16 -23.67 11.63
CA ASP A 217 -3.01 -24.51 11.26
C ASP A 217 -3.41 -25.50 10.14
N THR A 218 -2.76 -25.37 8.98
CA THR A 218 -3.01 -26.16 7.77
C THR A 218 -2.79 -27.67 7.96
N ALA A 219 -1.97 -28.07 8.93
CA ALA A 219 -1.70 -29.47 9.24
C ALA A 219 -2.58 -30.01 10.38
N ASN A 220 -3.14 -29.13 11.21
CA ASN A 220 -3.97 -29.51 12.36
C ASN A 220 -4.98 -28.41 12.70
N SER A 221 -6.16 -28.46 12.08
CA SER A 221 -7.21 -27.45 12.29
C SER A 221 -7.70 -27.30 13.75
N ALA A 222 -7.36 -28.22 14.66
CA ALA A 222 -7.61 -28.04 16.09
C ALA A 222 -6.75 -26.93 16.72
N ASN A 223 -5.62 -26.58 16.09
CA ASN A 223 -4.82 -25.41 16.41
C ASN A 223 -5.38 -24.20 15.64
N THR A 224 -6.49 -23.65 16.15
CA THR A 224 -7.10 -22.43 15.63
C THR A 224 -6.98 -21.32 16.67
N PHE A 225 -6.60 -20.13 16.22
CA PHE A 225 -6.42 -18.94 17.05
C PHE A 225 -7.26 -17.81 16.46
N THR A 226 -7.92 -17.02 17.30
CA THR A 226 -8.76 -15.90 16.84
C THR A 226 -8.51 -14.65 17.67
N THR A 227 -8.49 -13.50 17.00
CA THR A 227 -8.49 -12.17 17.62
C THR A 227 -9.39 -11.23 16.83
N THR A 228 -9.49 -9.99 17.27
CA THR A 228 -10.21 -8.91 16.58
C THR A 228 -9.32 -7.69 16.49
N THR A 229 -9.36 -6.99 15.36
CA THR A 229 -8.64 -5.72 15.20
C THR A 229 -9.19 -4.67 16.17
N TRP A 230 -8.31 -3.83 16.70
CA TRP A 230 -8.69 -2.66 17.51
C TRP A 230 -9.22 -1.54 16.60
N ASP A 231 -9.81 -0.49 17.17
CA ASP A 231 -10.26 0.69 16.43
C ASP A 231 -9.14 1.35 15.59
N SER A 232 -7.87 1.09 15.92
CA SER A 232 -6.71 1.52 15.14
C SER A 232 -6.39 0.64 13.92
N GLY A 233 -7.15 -0.42 13.66
CA GLY A 233 -6.90 -1.44 12.64
C GLY A 233 -5.91 -2.54 13.06
N GLY A 234 -5.08 -2.26 14.06
CA GLY A 234 -4.03 -3.18 14.51
C GLY A 234 -4.58 -4.47 15.14
N TYR A 235 -3.80 -5.54 15.04
CA TYR A 235 -4.06 -6.77 15.78
C TYR A 235 -2.76 -7.48 16.18
N SER A 236 -2.86 -8.38 17.16
CA SER A 236 -1.78 -9.31 17.50
C SER A 236 -2.39 -10.64 17.89
N LEU A 237 -1.92 -11.71 17.25
CA LEU A 237 -2.42 -13.07 17.40
C LEU A 237 -1.28 -13.98 17.85
N ASP A 238 -1.40 -14.52 19.06
CA ASP A 238 -0.46 -15.48 19.63
C ASP A 238 -0.70 -16.86 19.02
N VAL A 239 0.30 -17.41 18.30
CA VAL A 239 0.17 -18.68 17.57
C VAL A 239 1.32 -19.64 17.91
N ALA A 240 1.13 -20.93 17.63
CA ALA A 240 2.20 -21.89 17.80
C ALA A 240 3.28 -21.75 16.72
N ALA A 241 4.55 -21.83 17.13
CA ALA A 241 5.71 -21.84 16.23
C ALA A 241 5.79 -23.11 15.37
N GLY A 242 6.42 -23.00 14.21
CA GLY A 242 6.77 -24.12 13.33
C GLY A 242 5.62 -24.69 12.52
N ALA A 243 4.60 -23.87 12.22
CA ALA A 243 3.42 -24.26 11.46
C ALA A 243 3.09 -23.21 10.38
N THR A 244 2.32 -23.64 9.38
CA THR A 244 1.73 -22.74 8.37
C THR A 244 0.25 -22.61 8.67
N TYR A 245 -0.22 -21.38 8.70
CA TYR A 245 -1.60 -21.03 9.01
C TYR A 245 -2.30 -20.44 7.79
N ASP A 246 -3.54 -20.85 7.56
CA ASP A 246 -4.48 -20.04 6.78
C ASP A 246 -5.01 -18.94 7.71
N VAL A 247 -4.62 -17.70 7.44
CA VAL A 247 -5.00 -16.51 8.23
C VAL A 247 -6.11 -15.79 7.51
N THR A 248 -7.33 -15.91 8.03
CA THR A 248 -8.53 -15.31 7.47
C THR A 248 -8.93 -14.06 8.25
N PHE A 249 -9.04 -12.94 7.55
CA PHE A 249 -9.69 -11.72 7.99
C PHE A 249 -11.15 -11.79 7.56
N SER A 250 -12.08 -11.50 8.46
CA SER A 250 -13.52 -11.56 8.19
C SER A 250 -14.26 -10.44 8.91
N GLY A 251 -15.12 -9.71 8.21
CA GLY A 251 -15.80 -8.54 8.74
C GLY A 251 -16.24 -7.60 7.64
N ASP A 252 -16.34 -6.32 7.99
CA ASP A 252 -16.66 -5.19 7.12
C ASP A 252 -15.34 -4.54 6.69
N LEU A 253 -14.63 -5.19 5.76
CA LEU A 253 -13.30 -4.77 5.33
C LEU A 253 -13.36 -3.64 4.31
N ASP A 254 -14.41 -3.59 3.48
CA ASP A 254 -14.64 -2.50 2.53
C ASP A 254 -15.34 -1.28 3.15
N GLN A 255 -15.85 -1.40 4.37
CA GLN A 255 -16.57 -0.37 5.12
C GLN A 255 -17.95 0.00 4.53
N ASP A 256 -18.60 -0.91 3.80
CA ASP A 256 -19.96 -0.75 3.27
C ASP A 256 -21.06 -0.92 4.35
N GLY A 257 -20.68 -1.35 5.56
CA GLY A 257 -21.57 -1.58 6.69
C GLY A 257 -22.17 -2.99 6.75
N GLN A 258 -21.75 -3.89 5.87
CA GLN A 258 -22.00 -5.34 5.89
C GLN A 258 -20.75 -6.07 6.39
N ALA A 259 -20.95 -7.24 7.02
CA ALA A 259 -19.86 -8.02 7.59
C ALA A 259 -19.70 -9.35 6.85
N ASP A 260 -19.50 -9.26 5.54
CA ASP A 260 -19.46 -10.37 4.59
C ASP A 260 -18.15 -10.49 3.82
N ASP A 261 -17.19 -9.59 4.03
CA ASP A 261 -15.86 -9.68 3.43
C ASP A 261 -15.01 -10.76 4.08
N THR A 262 -14.19 -11.39 3.24
CA THR A 262 -13.15 -12.30 3.71
C THR A 262 -11.88 -12.20 2.89
N ALA A 263 -10.74 -12.15 3.57
CA ALA A 263 -9.40 -12.21 2.98
C ALA A 263 -8.63 -13.35 3.62
N THR A 264 -7.97 -14.24 2.86
CA THR A 264 -7.19 -15.34 3.45
C THR A 264 -5.78 -15.39 2.89
N TYR A 265 -4.80 -15.45 3.79
CA TYR A 265 -3.38 -15.49 3.49
C TYR A 265 -2.73 -16.72 4.10
N GLN A 266 -1.81 -17.37 3.37
CA GLN A 266 -1.00 -18.45 3.94
C GLN A 266 0.25 -17.89 4.60
N VAL A 267 0.32 -18.00 5.93
CA VAL A 267 1.40 -17.44 6.73
C VAL A 267 2.19 -18.56 7.40
N THR A 268 3.48 -18.69 7.04
CA THR A 268 4.39 -19.65 7.68
C THR A 268 5.09 -19.02 8.87
N VAL A 269 4.86 -19.56 10.05
CA VAL A 269 5.37 -18.99 11.31
C VAL A 269 6.48 -19.87 11.87
N GLY A 270 7.70 -19.31 11.92
CA GLY A 270 8.88 -19.93 12.50
C GLY A 270 8.97 -19.74 14.01
N SER A 271 10.14 -19.32 14.51
CA SER A 271 10.35 -18.94 15.91
C SER A 271 10.24 -17.43 16.17
N GLU A 272 9.99 -16.65 15.13
CA GLU A 272 9.92 -15.20 15.13
C GLU A 272 8.53 -14.74 14.71
N ASN A 273 8.15 -13.53 15.12
CA ASN A 273 6.91 -12.91 14.70
C ASN A 273 6.86 -12.72 13.19
N VAL A 274 5.65 -12.72 12.64
CA VAL A 274 5.40 -12.44 11.22
C VAL A 274 4.43 -11.28 11.11
N LYS A 275 4.73 -10.36 10.20
CA LYS A 275 3.83 -9.25 9.86
C LYS A 275 2.89 -9.74 8.76
N GLN A 276 1.59 -9.54 8.93
CA GLN A 276 0.60 -9.77 7.89
C GLN A 276 -0.41 -8.64 7.98
N ASP A 277 -0.44 -7.77 6.98
CA ASP A 277 -1.47 -6.76 6.88
C ASP A 277 -2.59 -7.25 5.95
N VAL A 278 -3.75 -6.61 6.05
CA VAL A 278 -4.80 -6.70 5.03
C VAL A 278 -5.17 -5.29 4.65
N VAL A 279 -5.09 -5.01 3.36
CA VAL A 279 -5.52 -3.74 2.78
C VAL A 279 -6.81 -4.02 2.01
N SER A 280 -7.84 -3.21 2.27
CA SER A 280 -9.19 -3.45 1.76
C SER A 280 -9.29 -3.37 0.23
N ASP A 281 -8.41 -2.61 -0.41
CA ASP A 281 -8.29 -2.46 -1.87
C ASP A 281 -7.79 -3.71 -2.61
N ASN A 282 -7.13 -4.62 -1.88
CA ASN A 282 -6.58 -5.87 -2.39
C ASN A 282 -7.56 -7.04 -2.24
N LEU A 283 -8.81 -6.78 -1.82
CA LEU A 283 -9.82 -7.82 -1.68
C LEU A 283 -10.47 -8.11 -3.04
N PRO A 284 -10.58 -9.40 -3.42
CA PRO A 284 -11.33 -9.76 -4.61
C PRO A 284 -12.81 -9.35 -4.39
N PRO A 285 -13.45 -8.69 -5.37
CA PRO A 285 -14.82 -8.23 -5.21
C PRO A 285 -15.74 -9.42 -4.93
N THR A 286 -16.59 -9.30 -3.92
CA THR A 286 -17.45 -10.38 -3.42
C THR A 286 -18.60 -10.73 -4.38
N GLU A 287 -18.89 -9.87 -5.36
CA GLU A 287 -19.70 -10.14 -6.56
C GLU A 287 -19.10 -9.38 -7.75
N PRO A 288 -19.28 -9.83 -9.02
CA PRO A 288 -18.91 -9.01 -10.17
C PRO A 288 -19.69 -7.70 -10.08
N GLU A 289 -18.97 -6.59 -9.89
CA GLU A 289 -19.60 -5.30 -9.71
C GLU A 289 -20.50 -4.97 -10.91
N PRO A 290 -21.75 -4.55 -10.68
CA PRO A 290 -22.48 -3.83 -11.71
C PRO A 290 -21.69 -2.54 -12.05
N PRO A 291 -21.77 -2.04 -13.30
CA PRO A 291 -20.98 -0.90 -13.73
C PRO A 291 -21.10 0.28 -12.75
N ILE A 292 -19.95 0.81 -12.34
CA ILE A 292 -19.76 1.85 -11.32
C ILE A 292 -20.68 3.04 -11.60
N GLU A 293 -21.62 3.31 -10.69
CA GLU A 293 -22.28 4.61 -10.55
C GLU A 293 -21.57 5.33 -9.38
N PRO A 294 -21.00 6.53 -9.58
CA PRO A 294 -20.09 7.12 -8.60
C PRO A 294 -20.79 7.56 -7.31
N GLU A 295 -20.29 7.10 -6.16
CA GLU A 295 -20.62 7.67 -4.84
C GLU A 295 -19.99 9.07 -4.70
N PRO A 296 -20.72 10.07 -4.15
CA PRO A 296 -20.25 11.45 -4.07
C PRO A 296 -19.24 11.67 -2.92
N PRO A 297 -18.17 12.47 -3.12
CA PRO A 297 -17.09 12.64 -2.15
C PRO A 297 -17.45 13.48 -0.90
N SER A 298 -16.61 13.29 0.13
CA SER A 298 -16.82 13.67 1.54
C SER A 298 -16.46 15.10 1.93
N ASP A 299 -16.12 15.99 0.98
CA ASP A 299 -15.95 17.44 1.20
C ASP A 299 -16.74 18.26 0.16
N PRO A 300 -17.94 18.78 0.51
CA PRO A 300 -18.84 19.41 -0.46
C PRO A 300 -18.42 20.82 -0.91
N ASP A 301 -17.31 21.35 -0.40
CA ASP A 301 -16.85 22.72 -0.73
C ASP A 301 -15.66 22.76 -1.73
N ASN A 302 -15.14 21.61 -2.18
CA ASN A 302 -14.02 21.52 -3.14
C ASN A 302 -14.29 20.56 -4.33
N PHE A 303 -15.57 20.32 -4.64
CA PHE A 303 -15.98 19.41 -5.70
C PHE A 303 -17.07 20.01 -6.59
N ASN A 304 -16.78 20.27 -7.88
CA ASN A 304 -17.84 20.66 -8.82
C ASN A 304 -18.27 19.47 -9.66
N ILE A 305 -19.58 19.26 -9.74
CA ILE A 305 -20.16 18.30 -10.69
C ILE A 305 -20.71 19.08 -11.89
N ILE A 306 -20.23 18.74 -13.08
CA ILE A 306 -20.59 19.35 -14.36
C ILE A 306 -21.21 18.27 -15.25
N TYR A 307 -22.45 18.48 -15.67
CA TYR A 307 -23.15 17.59 -16.60
C TYR A 307 -23.31 18.26 -17.97
N GLY A 308 -23.02 17.49 -19.02
CA GLY A 308 -23.32 17.77 -20.40
C GLY A 308 -24.77 17.44 -20.75
N SER A 309 -24.99 17.09 -22.00
CA SER A 309 -26.28 16.79 -22.61
C SER A 309 -26.12 15.76 -23.71
N ASP A 310 -27.20 15.31 -24.33
CA ASP A 310 -27.14 14.40 -25.50
C ASP A 310 -26.59 15.09 -26.78
N LYS A 311 -25.73 16.10 -26.67
CA LYS A 311 -25.13 16.84 -27.78
C LYS A 311 -23.69 17.18 -27.43
N ASN A 312 -22.90 17.40 -28.48
CA ASN A 312 -21.55 17.94 -28.40
C ASN A 312 -21.42 19.17 -27.48
N ASP A 313 -20.75 18.97 -26.36
CA ASP A 313 -20.51 19.91 -25.31
C ASP A 313 -19.00 20.24 -25.20
N ASN A 314 -18.71 21.39 -24.59
CA ASN A 314 -17.34 21.81 -24.27
C ASN A 314 -17.31 22.16 -22.79
N LEU A 315 -16.97 21.16 -21.99
CA LEU A 315 -16.99 21.21 -20.54
C LEU A 315 -15.58 21.46 -20.01
N ARG A 316 -15.50 22.25 -18.95
CA ARG A 316 -14.24 22.54 -18.30
C ARG A 316 -14.47 22.70 -16.81
N GLY A 317 -13.67 22.00 -16.04
CA GLY A 317 -13.49 22.18 -14.61
C GLY A 317 -12.77 23.48 -14.27
N GLY A 318 -11.96 23.44 -13.23
CA GLY A 318 -11.44 24.60 -12.55
C GLY A 318 -10.06 24.36 -11.95
N VAL A 319 -9.96 24.59 -10.65
CA VAL A 319 -8.73 24.39 -9.87
C VAL A 319 -8.94 23.45 -8.69
N ASP A 320 -10.15 22.94 -8.58
CA ASP A 320 -10.67 22.10 -7.52
C ASP A 320 -10.90 20.72 -8.15
N ASN A 321 -11.17 19.69 -7.35
CA ASN A 321 -11.44 18.37 -7.91
C ASN A 321 -12.81 18.39 -8.59
N ASP A 322 -12.92 18.07 -9.87
CA ASP A 322 -14.16 18.18 -10.62
C ASP A 322 -14.63 16.80 -11.11
N ALA A 323 -15.94 16.58 -11.14
CA ALA A 323 -16.54 15.47 -11.90
C ALA A 323 -17.27 16.03 -13.11
N ILE A 324 -16.86 15.60 -14.30
CA ILE A 324 -17.36 16.09 -15.58
C ILE A 324 -17.93 14.91 -16.37
N TYR A 325 -19.23 14.97 -16.69
CA TYR A 325 -19.94 13.96 -17.47
C TYR A 325 -20.39 14.57 -18.80
N GLY A 326 -19.99 13.99 -19.93
CA GLY A 326 -20.39 14.41 -21.28
C GLY A 326 -21.80 13.95 -21.64
N GLU A 327 -22.12 12.70 -21.28
CA GLU A 327 -23.37 11.97 -21.58
C GLU A 327 -23.42 11.41 -23.00
N GLY A 328 -23.71 12.24 -24.01
CA GLY A 328 -23.78 11.73 -25.38
C GLY A 328 -23.51 12.79 -26.43
N GLY A 329 -22.99 12.37 -27.58
CA GLY A 329 -22.49 13.25 -28.63
C GLY A 329 -21.02 13.58 -28.40
N ASN A 330 -20.31 13.96 -29.47
CA ASN A 330 -18.87 14.15 -29.40
C ASN A 330 -18.47 15.37 -28.55
N ASP A 331 -18.01 15.10 -27.34
CA ASP A 331 -17.76 16.06 -26.30
C ASP A 331 -16.28 16.39 -26.14
N LYS A 332 -16.03 17.52 -25.50
CA LYS A 332 -14.70 17.92 -25.06
C LYS A 332 -14.71 18.25 -23.58
N LEU A 333 -14.00 17.46 -22.79
CA LEU A 333 -13.92 17.56 -21.34
C LEU A 333 -12.50 17.95 -20.93
N ILE A 334 -12.37 18.87 -19.98
CA ILE A 334 -11.08 19.37 -19.49
C ILE A 334 -11.16 19.53 -17.97
N GLY A 335 -10.40 18.76 -17.19
CA GLY A 335 -10.33 18.88 -15.73
C GLY A 335 -9.61 20.16 -15.29
N SER A 336 -8.35 20.29 -15.71
CA SER A 336 -7.40 21.41 -15.52
C SER A 336 -6.44 21.25 -14.35
N LYS A 337 -6.89 21.35 -13.11
CA LYS A 337 -6.08 21.11 -11.89
C LYS A 337 -7.02 20.58 -10.83
N GLY A 338 -6.49 19.78 -9.93
CA GLY A 338 -7.29 18.99 -9.01
C GLY A 338 -7.27 17.55 -9.48
N ASN A 339 -7.69 16.63 -8.61
CA ASN A 339 -7.87 15.24 -8.99
C ASN A 339 -9.26 15.11 -9.60
N ASP A 340 -9.34 15.12 -10.92
CA ASP A 340 -10.59 15.22 -11.67
C ASP A 340 -11.10 13.84 -12.13
N ILE A 341 -12.42 13.71 -12.27
CA ILE A 341 -13.09 12.56 -12.86
C ILE A 341 -13.78 13.02 -14.14
N LEU A 342 -13.35 12.51 -15.29
CA LEU A 342 -13.94 12.83 -16.59
C LEU A 342 -14.57 11.56 -17.18
N ASN A 343 -15.82 11.66 -17.64
CA ASN A 343 -16.54 10.60 -18.34
C ASN A 343 -17.14 11.16 -19.63
N GLY A 344 -16.65 10.68 -20.77
CA GLY A 344 -17.14 11.09 -22.10
C GLY A 344 -18.59 10.63 -22.31
N GLY A 345 -18.80 9.32 -22.26
CA GLY A 345 -20.12 8.71 -22.32
C GLY A 345 -20.31 7.96 -23.63
N ASN A 346 -21.15 8.46 -24.53
CA ASN A 346 -21.36 7.86 -25.85
C ASN A 346 -20.89 8.79 -26.96
N ASP A 347 -20.53 8.20 -28.09
CA ASP A 347 -19.93 8.88 -29.23
C ASP A 347 -18.47 9.29 -28.98
N ASN A 348 -17.81 9.90 -29.97
CA ASN A 348 -16.35 10.06 -29.96
C ASN A 348 -15.94 11.31 -29.19
N ASP A 349 -15.30 11.14 -28.04
CA ASP A 349 -15.00 12.19 -27.07
C ASP A 349 -13.52 12.54 -26.98
N ILE A 350 -13.24 13.73 -26.43
CA ILE A 350 -11.88 14.21 -26.15
C ILE A 350 -11.78 14.63 -24.69
N LEU A 351 -11.02 13.89 -23.90
CA LEU A 351 -10.81 14.10 -22.48
C LEU A 351 -9.38 14.57 -22.20
N ASN A 352 -9.24 15.55 -21.31
CA ASN A 352 -7.95 16.01 -20.80
C ASN A 352 -8.03 16.19 -19.28
N GLY A 353 -7.27 15.40 -18.51
CA GLY A 353 -7.20 15.48 -17.05
C GLY A 353 -6.60 16.82 -16.62
N GLY A 354 -5.32 17.00 -16.86
CA GLY A 354 -4.67 18.30 -16.74
C GLY A 354 -3.44 18.27 -15.85
N ASN A 355 -3.61 18.60 -14.56
CA ASN A 355 -2.53 18.43 -13.58
C ASN A 355 -3.12 17.78 -12.35
N ASP A 356 -2.26 17.07 -11.62
CA ASP A 356 -2.63 16.26 -10.45
C ASP A 356 -3.28 14.95 -10.94
N ASN A 357 -3.77 14.09 -10.05
CA ASN A 357 -4.06 12.69 -10.42
C ASN A 357 -5.50 12.54 -10.90
N ASP A 358 -5.69 12.25 -12.18
CA ASP A 358 -7.01 12.26 -12.84
C ASP A 358 -7.51 10.85 -13.20
N ILE A 359 -8.84 10.71 -13.28
CA ILE A 359 -9.52 9.51 -13.79
C ILE A 359 -10.30 9.88 -15.05
N LEU A 360 -9.94 9.29 -16.19
CA LEU A 360 -10.55 9.54 -17.49
C LEU A 360 -11.19 8.25 -18.02
N ASN A 361 -12.49 8.32 -18.32
CA ASN A 361 -13.25 7.25 -18.98
C ASN A 361 -13.78 7.76 -20.32
N GLY A 362 -13.35 7.17 -21.43
CA GLY A 362 -13.86 7.49 -22.76
C GLY A 362 -15.32 7.09 -22.90
N GLY A 363 -15.58 5.80 -22.78
CA GLY A 363 -16.93 5.25 -22.81
C GLY A 363 -17.15 4.41 -24.06
N ASN A 364 -18.15 4.77 -24.86
CA ASN A 364 -18.46 4.06 -26.10
C ASN A 364 -18.03 4.88 -27.33
N ASP A 365 -17.59 4.18 -28.37
CA ASP A 365 -17.01 4.71 -29.61
C ASP A 365 -15.56 5.19 -29.42
N ASN A 366 -14.98 5.88 -30.42
CA ASN A 366 -13.53 6.08 -30.48
C ASN A 366 -13.14 7.37 -29.77
N ASP A 367 -12.42 7.26 -28.66
CA ASP A 367 -12.12 8.36 -27.76
C ASP A 367 -10.64 8.76 -27.78
N ILE A 368 -10.36 10.00 -27.36
CA ILE A 368 -9.01 10.52 -27.17
C ILE A 368 -8.86 10.98 -25.72
N LEU A 369 -8.02 10.29 -24.96
CA LEU A 369 -7.77 10.53 -23.54
C LEU A 369 -6.34 11.01 -23.32
N ASN A 370 -6.18 12.06 -22.51
CA ASN A 370 -4.88 12.61 -22.16
C ASN A 370 -4.81 13.00 -20.67
N GLY A 371 -4.07 12.23 -19.87
CA GLY A 371 -3.87 12.47 -18.43
C GLY A 371 -3.07 13.74 -18.14
N SER A 372 -2.02 13.96 -18.94
CA SER A 372 -1.11 15.12 -18.92
C SER A 372 -0.05 15.09 -17.81
N LYS A 373 -0.39 15.41 -16.56
CA LYS A 373 0.59 15.40 -15.46
C LYS A 373 -0.09 14.89 -14.20
N GLY A 374 0.51 13.92 -13.56
CA GLY A 374 -0.09 13.24 -12.43
C GLY A 374 0.12 11.76 -12.61
N ASN A 375 -0.29 10.98 -11.62
CA ASN A 375 -0.44 9.55 -11.81
C ASN A 375 -1.90 9.34 -12.18
N ASP A 376 -2.16 9.18 -13.48
CA ASP A 376 -3.49 9.20 -14.06
C ASP A 376 -4.01 7.79 -14.34
N ILE A 377 -5.33 7.61 -14.30
CA ILE A 377 -6.02 6.38 -14.72
C ILE A 377 -6.84 6.68 -15.96
N LEU A 378 -6.51 6.02 -17.07
CA LEU A 378 -7.16 6.20 -18.36
C LEU A 378 -7.81 4.89 -18.80
N ASN A 379 -9.11 4.93 -19.09
CA ASN A 379 -9.89 3.81 -19.61
C ASN A 379 -10.56 4.22 -20.93
N GLY A 380 -10.17 3.60 -22.03
CA GLY A 380 -10.74 3.86 -23.36
C GLY A 380 -12.21 3.45 -23.42
N GLY A 381 -12.47 2.18 -23.09
CA GLY A 381 -13.81 1.63 -23.03
C GLY A 381 -14.08 0.75 -24.25
N THR A 382 -15.06 1.09 -25.08
CA THR A 382 -15.31 0.36 -26.31
C THR A 382 -15.06 1.25 -27.51
N GLY A 383 -14.17 0.89 -28.43
CA GLY A 383 -13.82 1.79 -29.51
C GLY A 383 -12.45 1.50 -30.08
N ASN A 384 -11.90 2.40 -30.89
CA ASN A 384 -10.46 2.37 -31.17
C ASN A 384 -9.91 3.65 -30.58
N ASP A 385 -9.37 3.55 -29.38
CA ASP A 385 -9.10 4.68 -28.50
C ASP A 385 -7.62 5.10 -28.57
N GLU A 386 -7.37 6.38 -28.34
CA GLU A 386 -6.02 6.95 -28.21
C GLU A 386 -5.82 7.42 -26.77
N LEU A 387 -4.97 6.72 -26.01
CA LEU A 387 -4.68 7.01 -24.61
C LEU A 387 -3.24 7.52 -24.45
N ASN A 388 -3.09 8.64 -23.73
CA ASN A 388 -1.79 9.22 -23.41
C ASN A 388 -1.72 9.60 -21.92
N GLY A 389 -0.94 8.86 -21.12
CA GLY A 389 -0.75 9.13 -19.69
C GLY A 389 -0.04 10.46 -19.48
N GLY A 390 1.15 10.58 -20.06
CA GLY A 390 1.87 11.84 -20.14
C GLY A 390 3.06 11.88 -19.19
N ARG A 391 2.88 12.40 -17.98
CA ARG A 391 3.95 12.50 -16.98
C ARG A 391 3.46 12.03 -15.63
N GLY A 392 4.14 11.02 -15.10
CA GLY A 392 3.84 10.39 -13.82
C GLY A 392 3.78 8.89 -14.06
N ASN A 393 3.37 8.14 -13.06
CA ASN A 393 3.20 6.70 -13.20
C ASN A 393 1.73 6.45 -13.48
N ASP A 394 1.42 6.20 -14.75
CA ASP A 394 0.05 6.16 -15.26
C ASP A 394 -0.46 4.72 -15.42
N ILE A 395 -1.77 4.52 -15.33
CA ILE A 395 -2.45 3.25 -15.64
C ILE A 395 -3.34 3.46 -16.85
N LEU A 396 -3.04 2.75 -17.94
CA LEU A 396 -3.78 2.85 -19.19
C LEU A 396 -4.43 1.51 -19.53
N ASN A 397 -5.74 1.52 -19.74
CA ASN A 397 -6.52 0.39 -20.22
C ASN A 397 -7.25 0.76 -21.52
N GLY A 398 -6.93 0.06 -22.61
CA GLY A 398 -7.59 0.29 -23.91
C GLY A 398 -9.06 -0.11 -23.87
N GLY A 399 -9.36 -1.28 -23.30
CA GLY A 399 -10.69 -1.87 -23.35
C GLY A 399 -10.87 -2.73 -24.61
N THR A 400 -12.00 -2.60 -25.30
CA THR A 400 -12.28 -3.38 -26.52
C THR A 400 -11.97 -2.55 -27.76
N GLY A 401 -11.20 -3.13 -28.69
CA GLY A 401 -11.02 -2.65 -30.06
C GLY A 401 -9.55 -2.54 -30.44
N ASN A 402 -9.15 -1.57 -31.26
CA ASN A 402 -7.74 -1.40 -31.62
C ASN A 402 -7.23 -0.10 -31.01
N ASP A 403 -6.59 -0.21 -29.85
CA ASP A 403 -6.24 0.96 -29.07
C ASP A 403 -4.76 1.33 -29.24
N GLU A 404 -4.46 2.63 -29.10
CA GLU A 404 -3.10 3.15 -29.04
C GLU A 404 -2.84 3.70 -27.64
N LEU A 405 -2.02 3.01 -26.86
CA LEU A 405 -1.68 3.37 -25.48
C LEU A 405 -0.26 3.91 -25.42
N ASN A 406 -0.11 5.09 -24.83
CA ASN A 406 1.16 5.78 -24.66
C ASN A 406 1.34 6.20 -23.20
N GLY A 407 2.18 5.48 -22.45
CA GLY A 407 2.47 5.76 -21.05
C GLY A 407 3.12 7.14 -20.89
N GLY A 408 4.32 7.30 -21.44
CA GLY A 408 4.95 8.60 -21.58
C GLY A 408 6.24 8.71 -20.78
N ILE A 409 6.24 9.52 -19.72
CA ILE A 409 7.38 9.64 -18.80
C ILE A 409 6.95 9.17 -17.43
N GLY A 410 7.58 8.13 -16.93
CA GLY A 410 7.35 7.54 -15.62
C GLY A 410 7.26 6.03 -15.75
N ASN A 411 7.01 5.36 -14.64
CA ASN A 411 6.86 3.91 -14.65
C ASN A 411 5.38 3.58 -14.88
N ASP A 412 5.01 3.29 -16.11
CA ASP A 412 3.61 3.17 -16.52
C ASP A 412 3.13 1.72 -16.54
N THR A 413 1.83 1.51 -16.36
CA THR A 413 1.16 0.21 -16.53
C THR A 413 0.22 0.27 -17.71
N LEU A 414 0.50 -0.52 -18.75
CA LEU A 414 -0.27 -0.55 -19.99
C LEU A 414 -0.97 -1.91 -20.14
N ILE A 415 -2.29 -1.87 -20.24
CA ILE A 415 -3.18 -3.03 -20.36
C ILE A 415 -3.85 -2.99 -21.74
N GLY A 416 -3.43 -3.90 -22.61
CA GLY A 416 -4.01 -4.08 -23.95
C GLY A 416 -4.87 -5.35 -24.01
N VAL A 417 -5.77 -5.55 -23.05
CA VAL A 417 -6.58 -6.79 -22.92
C VAL A 417 -8.06 -6.45 -22.78
N ASP A 418 -8.88 -7.10 -23.61
CA ASP A 418 -10.35 -7.09 -23.52
C ASP A 418 -10.84 -7.85 -22.26
N ILE A 419 -11.69 -7.19 -21.49
CA ILE A 419 -12.32 -7.70 -20.26
C ILE A 419 -13.58 -8.56 -20.49
N THR A 420 -13.99 -8.82 -21.75
CA THR A 420 -15.25 -9.52 -22.01
C THR A 420 -15.18 -10.66 -23.03
N SER A 421 -15.68 -11.83 -22.61
CA SER A 421 -16.10 -12.92 -23.51
C SER A 421 -17.24 -12.56 -24.49
N ALA A 422 -17.63 -11.27 -24.56
CA ALA A 422 -18.78 -10.79 -25.32
C ALA A 422 -18.47 -10.58 -26.82
N GLN A 423 -17.20 -10.39 -27.22
CA GLN A 423 -16.83 -10.18 -28.62
C GLN A 423 -15.56 -10.94 -29.09
N PRO A 424 -15.47 -12.27 -28.97
CA PRO A 424 -14.35 -13.01 -29.58
C PRO A 424 -14.36 -12.86 -31.13
N GLY A 425 -13.33 -12.19 -31.69
CA GLY A 425 -12.90 -12.32 -33.09
C GLY A 425 -12.96 -11.10 -34.02
N TYR A 426 -12.52 -9.91 -33.59
CA TYR A 426 -12.50 -8.69 -34.42
C TYR A 426 -11.14 -8.23 -35.01
N ASN A 427 -10.07 -9.00 -34.86
CA ASN A 427 -8.70 -8.63 -35.26
C ASN A 427 -8.18 -7.39 -34.48
N GLU A 428 -8.32 -7.43 -33.17
CA GLU A 428 -7.98 -6.37 -32.22
C GLU A 428 -6.47 -6.37 -31.95
N ILE A 429 -5.81 -5.29 -32.33
CA ILE A 429 -4.38 -5.10 -32.15
C ILE A 429 -4.17 -3.80 -31.39
N ASP A 430 -3.95 -3.93 -30.09
CA ASP A 430 -3.55 -2.80 -29.25
C ASP A 430 -2.06 -2.52 -29.44
N THR A 431 -1.71 -1.25 -29.61
CA THR A 431 -0.32 -0.81 -29.71
C THR A 431 0.09 -0.12 -28.43
N LEU A 432 1.07 -0.70 -27.74
CA LEU A 432 1.53 -0.27 -26.43
C LEU A 432 2.91 0.41 -26.53
N HIS A 433 2.97 1.64 -26.05
CA HIS A 433 4.16 2.49 -25.99
C HIS A 433 4.40 2.93 -24.54
N GLY A 434 5.24 2.22 -23.79
CA GLY A 434 5.68 2.68 -22.46
C GLY A 434 6.58 3.93 -22.55
N ASN A 435 7.52 3.91 -23.50
CA ASN A 435 8.54 4.92 -23.78
C ASN A 435 9.75 4.93 -22.84
N ALA A 436 9.77 5.80 -21.84
CA ALA A 436 10.95 6.06 -21.02
C ALA A 436 10.68 5.67 -19.58
N ASP A 437 11.74 5.20 -18.90
CA ASP A 437 11.69 4.65 -17.53
C ASP A 437 11.21 3.18 -17.54
N ALA A 438 10.76 2.64 -16.41
CA ALA A 438 10.51 1.20 -16.27
C ALA A 438 9.02 0.89 -16.36
N ASP A 439 8.58 0.31 -17.49
CA ASP A 439 7.16 0.12 -17.79
C ASP A 439 6.69 -1.33 -17.60
N LEU A 440 5.43 -1.50 -17.21
CA LEU A 440 4.76 -2.79 -17.09
C LEU A 440 3.73 -2.98 -18.20
N PHE A 441 3.96 -3.96 -19.07
CA PHE A 441 3.03 -4.37 -20.11
C PHE A 441 2.26 -5.60 -19.67
N ILE A 442 0.96 -5.48 -19.45
CA ILE A 442 0.11 -6.58 -19.00
C ILE A 442 -0.56 -7.22 -20.20
N LEU A 443 -0.24 -8.49 -20.44
CA LEU A 443 -0.83 -9.29 -21.51
C LEU A 443 -1.77 -10.40 -20.98
N GLY A 444 -2.19 -10.34 -19.71
CA GLY A 444 -3.18 -11.26 -19.07
C GLY A 444 -3.14 -11.32 -17.53
N ASP A 445 -4.17 -11.92 -16.90
CA ASP A 445 -4.32 -12.23 -15.45
C ASP A 445 -5.09 -13.58 -15.23
N ASP A 446 -5.04 -14.16 -14.02
CA ASP A 446 -5.77 -15.34 -13.54
C ASP A 446 -7.30 -15.26 -13.68
N SER A 447 -7.88 -14.05 -13.71
CA SER A 447 -9.31 -13.81 -14.00
C SER A 447 -9.59 -13.34 -15.43
N GLN A 448 -8.54 -12.97 -16.17
CA GLN A 448 -8.61 -12.35 -17.50
C GLN A 448 -7.62 -13.04 -18.44
N VAL A 449 -8.09 -14.14 -19.03
CA VAL A 449 -7.27 -15.05 -19.81
C VAL A 449 -7.68 -14.99 -21.28
N TYR A 450 -6.72 -14.56 -22.09
CA TYR A 450 -6.43 -14.93 -23.47
C TYR A 450 -7.60 -15.31 -24.39
N TYR A 451 -7.72 -14.50 -25.45
CA TYR A 451 -8.30 -14.74 -26.77
C TYR A 451 -8.50 -16.23 -27.15
N THR A 452 -9.61 -16.82 -26.71
CA THR A 452 -9.99 -18.17 -27.15
C THR A 452 -10.77 -18.11 -28.46
N GLY A 453 -10.05 -18.13 -29.59
CA GLY A 453 -10.62 -18.68 -30.81
C GLY A 453 -10.33 -17.95 -32.12
N ASN A 454 -9.32 -18.47 -32.83
CA ASN A 454 -9.11 -18.45 -34.28
C ASN A 454 -8.01 -17.52 -34.84
N GLY A 455 -6.77 -17.64 -34.32
CA GLY A 455 -5.54 -17.43 -35.08
C GLY A 455 -4.87 -16.05 -34.94
N VAL A 456 -3.87 -15.80 -35.80
CA VAL A 456 -2.93 -14.65 -35.86
C VAL A 456 -3.56 -13.25 -36.02
N LYS A 457 -4.61 -12.92 -35.27
CA LYS A 457 -5.39 -11.70 -35.55
C LYS A 457 -5.66 -10.80 -34.35
N ASP A 458 -5.66 -11.33 -33.13
CA ASP A 458 -5.90 -10.55 -31.91
C ASP A 458 -4.65 -10.66 -31.01
N TYR A 459 -3.90 -9.56 -30.79
CA TYR A 459 -2.67 -9.56 -29.97
C TYR A 459 -2.22 -8.15 -29.60
N ALA A 460 -1.51 -8.01 -28.48
CA ALA A 460 -0.86 -6.74 -28.10
C ALA A 460 0.49 -6.55 -28.81
N GLN A 461 0.69 -5.39 -29.42
CA GLN A 461 1.94 -4.99 -30.07
C GLN A 461 2.69 -4.01 -29.15
N ILE A 462 3.84 -4.43 -28.62
CA ILE A 462 4.69 -3.57 -27.78
C ILE A 462 5.77 -2.92 -28.65
N ASP A 463 5.74 -1.59 -28.79
CA ASP A 463 6.58 -0.84 -29.72
C ASP A 463 7.87 -0.28 -29.08
N SER A 464 7.89 -0.13 -27.75
CA SER A 464 8.97 0.58 -27.03
C SER A 464 9.70 -0.25 -25.97
N PHE A 465 9.55 -1.57 -25.94
CA PHE A 465 10.13 -2.40 -24.86
C PHE A 465 11.65 -2.24 -24.73
N ASN A 466 12.11 -1.99 -23.50
CA ASN A 466 13.51 -1.84 -23.13
C ASN A 466 13.81 -2.41 -21.73
N GLY A 467 14.06 -3.72 -21.64
CA GLY A 467 14.45 -4.36 -20.37
C GLY A 467 15.73 -3.81 -19.70
N ALA A 468 16.53 -2.97 -20.37
CA ALA A 468 17.64 -2.26 -19.71
C ALA A 468 17.20 -1.04 -18.89
N GLU A 469 16.03 -0.46 -19.21
CA GLU A 469 15.40 0.62 -18.45
C GLU A 469 14.53 0.07 -17.31
N GLY A 470 14.13 -1.21 -17.39
CA GLY A 470 13.43 -1.92 -16.33
C GLY A 470 12.09 -2.51 -16.77
N ASP A 471 11.74 -2.38 -18.05
CA ASP A 471 10.48 -2.86 -18.58
C ASP A 471 10.23 -4.34 -18.31
N GLN A 472 8.98 -4.64 -17.96
CA GLN A 472 8.52 -5.99 -17.71
C GLN A 472 7.25 -6.28 -18.50
N ILE A 473 7.12 -7.54 -18.91
CA ILE A 473 5.90 -8.09 -19.51
C ILE A 473 5.30 -9.06 -18.50
N GLN A 474 4.08 -8.76 -18.05
CA GLN A 474 3.32 -9.66 -17.18
C GLN A 474 2.49 -10.64 -18.00
N LEU A 475 2.59 -11.91 -17.61
CA LEU A 475 1.85 -13.03 -18.18
C LEU A 475 1.18 -13.83 -17.05
N SER A 476 0.03 -14.45 -17.30
CA SER A 476 -0.61 -15.33 -16.30
C SER A 476 -0.02 -16.74 -16.33
N GLY A 477 0.09 -17.40 -15.17
CA GLY A 477 0.50 -18.79 -15.04
C GLY A 477 2.00 -18.95 -14.91
N SER A 478 2.65 -19.67 -15.84
CA SER A 478 4.07 -19.99 -15.71
C SER A 478 4.81 -19.90 -17.03
N ALA A 479 6.13 -19.70 -16.97
CA ALA A 479 6.99 -19.68 -18.15
C ALA A 479 6.87 -20.92 -19.05
N SER A 480 6.46 -22.08 -18.51
CA SER A 480 6.26 -23.29 -19.32
C SER A 480 5.01 -23.28 -20.19
N ASP A 481 4.08 -22.36 -19.95
CA ASP A 481 2.84 -22.25 -20.71
C ASP A 481 3.04 -21.46 -22.01
N TYR A 482 4.21 -20.78 -22.14
CA TYR A 482 4.51 -19.88 -23.25
C TYR A 482 5.66 -20.35 -24.13
N THR A 483 5.62 -19.92 -25.39
CA THR A 483 6.72 -20.05 -26.34
C THR A 483 7.03 -18.73 -27.02
N LEU A 484 8.30 -18.52 -27.35
CA LEU A 484 8.77 -17.33 -28.06
C LEU A 484 9.22 -17.71 -29.48
N GLU A 485 8.76 -16.97 -30.48
CA GLU A 485 9.22 -17.10 -31.87
C GLU A 485 9.69 -15.77 -32.45
N GLU A 486 10.87 -15.76 -33.07
CA GLU A 486 11.45 -14.55 -33.64
C GLU A 486 11.07 -14.35 -35.11
N ASN A 487 10.75 -13.11 -35.48
CA ASN A 487 10.55 -12.67 -36.87
C ASN A 487 9.57 -13.55 -37.65
N VAL A 488 8.46 -13.92 -37.01
CA VAL A 488 7.39 -14.71 -37.60
C VAL A 488 6.84 -13.99 -38.85
N SER A 489 6.69 -14.75 -39.94
CA SER A 489 6.18 -14.21 -41.20
C SER A 489 4.78 -13.63 -41.04
N LYS A 490 4.57 -12.40 -41.53
CA LYS A 490 3.32 -11.60 -41.44
C LYS A 490 3.06 -10.93 -40.09
N LEU A 491 3.91 -11.12 -39.09
CA LEU A 491 3.93 -10.30 -37.88
C LEU A 491 4.93 -9.15 -38.04
N PRO A 492 4.81 -8.08 -37.23
CA PRO A 492 5.87 -7.10 -37.06
C PRO A 492 7.22 -7.76 -36.75
N LYS A 493 8.32 -7.12 -37.15
CA LYS A 493 9.66 -7.63 -36.82
C LYS A 493 9.86 -7.55 -35.30
N GLY A 494 10.32 -8.64 -34.69
CA GLY A 494 10.47 -8.73 -33.24
C GLY A 494 10.34 -10.14 -32.72
N THR A 495 9.92 -10.27 -31.47
CA THR A 495 9.64 -11.53 -30.78
C THR A 495 8.14 -11.68 -30.58
N ALA A 496 7.57 -12.74 -31.11
CA ALA A 496 6.18 -13.13 -30.87
C ALA A 496 6.10 -14.03 -29.64
N ILE A 497 5.09 -13.78 -28.80
CA ILE A 497 4.80 -14.53 -27.58
C ILE A 497 3.53 -15.33 -27.84
N TYR A 498 3.60 -16.64 -27.60
CA TYR A 498 2.48 -17.56 -27.78
C TYR A 498 2.14 -18.24 -26.45
N HIS A 499 0.85 -18.44 -26.20
CA HIS A 499 0.32 -19.28 -25.12
C HIS A 499 -0.50 -20.42 -25.75
N ASN A 500 -0.10 -21.67 -25.55
CA ASN A 500 -0.81 -22.84 -26.13
C ASN A 500 -1.15 -22.71 -27.65
N ASP A 501 -0.20 -22.22 -28.45
CA ASP A 501 -0.32 -21.93 -29.91
C ASP A 501 -1.11 -20.65 -30.30
N ASP A 502 -1.73 -19.95 -29.34
CA ASP A 502 -2.39 -18.67 -29.57
C ASP A 502 -1.39 -17.52 -29.43
N LEU A 503 -1.38 -16.59 -30.39
CA LEU A 503 -0.51 -15.40 -30.34
C LEU A 503 -1.09 -14.42 -29.34
N VAL A 504 -0.31 -14.02 -28.33
CA VAL A 504 -0.77 -13.12 -27.27
C VAL A 504 -0.11 -11.75 -27.32
N GLY A 505 1.10 -11.68 -27.89
CA GLY A 505 1.78 -10.40 -28.07
C GLY A 505 2.95 -10.45 -29.03
N VAL A 506 3.36 -9.29 -29.51
CA VAL A 506 4.56 -9.09 -30.32
C VAL A 506 5.38 -7.94 -29.77
N VAL A 507 6.58 -8.23 -29.29
CA VAL A 507 7.55 -7.23 -28.84
C VAL A 507 8.39 -6.80 -30.04
N ARG A 508 8.19 -5.57 -30.52
CA ARG A 508 8.79 -5.11 -31.77
C ARG A 508 10.25 -4.76 -31.62
N ASN A 509 11.01 -5.13 -32.65
CA ASN A 509 12.45 -4.88 -32.80
C ASN A 509 13.33 -5.45 -31.67
N VAL A 510 12.78 -6.26 -30.76
CA VAL A 510 13.50 -6.98 -29.72
C VAL A 510 13.58 -8.46 -30.12
N ILE A 511 14.75 -9.07 -29.94
CA ILE A 511 15.06 -10.47 -30.28
C ILE A 511 15.90 -11.09 -29.15
N ASN A 512 15.93 -12.42 -29.07
CA ASN A 512 16.60 -13.22 -28.03
C ASN A 512 16.09 -12.96 -26.60
N MET A 513 14.80 -12.70 -26.45
CA MET A 513 14.16 -12.65 -25.13
C MET A 513 14.15 -14.05 -24.49
N ASP A 514 14.16 -14.11 -23.16
CA ASP A 514 14.13 -15.35 -22.38
C ASP A 514 13.01 -15.26 -21.34
N LEU A 515 12.06 -16.19 -21.38
CA LEU A 515 10.93 -16.25 -20.43
C LEU A 515 11.37 -16.40 -18.97
N ASN A 516 12.64 -16.75 -18.70
CA ASN A 516 13.20 -16.83 -17.34
C ASN A 516 14.02 -15.59 -16.95
N SER A 517 14.08 -14.56 -17.79
CA SER A 517 14.74 -13.30 -17.46
C SER A 517 13.86 -12.43 -16.56
N SER A 518 14.41 -11.31 -16.09
CA SER A 518 13.65 -10.29 -15.38
C SER A 518 12.71 -9.48 -16.27
N ASP A 519 12.75 -9.69 -17.60
CA ASP A 519 11.89 -9.01 -18.57
C ASP A 519 10.44 -9.54 -18.50
N PHE A 520 10.22 -10.68 -17.83
CA PHE A 520 8.92 -11.29 -17.67
C PHE A 520 8.59 -11.49 -16.19
N SER A 521 7.35 -11.18 -15.82
CA SER A 521 6.73 -11.56 -14.56
C SER A 521 5.58 -12.53 -14.84
N PHE A 522 5.38 -13.48 -13.92
CA PHE A 522 4.28 -14.43 -13.99
C PHE A 522 3.46 -14.30 -12.72
N VAL A 523 2.16 -14.10 -12.91
CA VAL A 523 1.16 -14.00 -11.83
C VAL A 523 0.30 -15.24 -11.77
#